data_AF-A0A1K2IN79-F1
#
_entry.id   AF-A0A1K2IN79-F1
#
_cell.length_a   1.000
_cell.length_b   1.000
_cell.length_c   1.000
_cell.angle_alpha   90.00
_cell.angle_beta   90.00
_cell.angle_gamma   90.00
#
_symmetry.space_group_name_H-M   'P 1'
#
loop_
_entity.id
_entity.type
_entity.pdbx_description
1 polymer ?
#
loop_
_entity_poly.entity_id
_entity_poly.type
_entity_poly.pdbx_seq_one_letter_code
_entity_poly.pdbx_strand_id
1 'polypeptide(L)' 'MTNIDNCPNCKNSFEFSRNDIHIKLTITHEGKTYRVYHYKKVCPNCGELLLMKIGMPSDNNGKWLVSTK' A
#
# COMPACT_ATOMS: atom_id res chain seq x y z
N MET A 1 -0.80 11.33 -11.53
CA MET A 1 -1.35 10.01 -11.91
C MET A 1 -2.04 9.44 -10.69
N THR A 2 -3.38 9.42 -10.75
CA THR A 2 -4.25 8.92 -9.70
C THR A 2 -4.69 7.50 -10.10
N ASN A 3 -4.67 6.59 -9.15
CA ASN A 3 -5.08 5.19 -9.31
C ASN A 3 -6.34 4.96 -8.46
N ILE A 4 -7.18 4.01 -8.87
CA ILE A 4 -8.40 3.63 -8.16
C ILE A 4 -8.24 2.17 -7.70
N ASP A 5 -8.58 1.89 -6.45
CA ASP A 5 -8.63 0.53 -5.90
C ASP A 5 -9.77 0.42 -4.88
N ASN A 6 -10.06 -0.79 -4.41
CA ASN A 6 -11.12 -1.06 -3.45
C ASN A 6 -10.58 -1.27 -2.05
N CYS A 7 -11.25 -0.68 -1.05
CA CYS A 7 -10.89 -0.87 0.35
C CYS A 7 -11.08 -2.34 0.74
N PRO A 8 -10.07 -3.02 1.30
CA PRO A 8 -10.20 -4.41 1.73
C PRO A 8 -11.25 -4.60 2.84
N ASN A 9 -11.54 -3.55 3.63
CA ASN A 9 -12.55 -3.56 4.68
C ASN A 9 -13.98 -3.34 4.14
N CYS A 10 -14.29 -2.14 3.64
CA CYS A 10 -15.66 -1.77 3.24
C CYS A 10 -16.00 -2.02 1.77
N LYS A 11 -15.04 -2.52 0.97
CA LYS A 11 -15.17 -2.81 -0.47
C LYS A 11 -15.50 -1.62 -1.39
N ASN A 12 -15.73 -0.43 -0.84
CA ASN A 12 -15.89 0.79 -1.63
C ASN A 12 -14.57 1.20 -2.30
N SER A 13 -14.69 1.79 -3.48
CA SER A 13 -13.57 2.34 -4.23
C SER A 13 -12.99 3.56 -3.53
N PHE A 14 -11.69 3.76 -3.71
CA PHE A 14 -10.99 4.96 -3.27
C PHE A 14 -9.83 5.27 -4.22
N GLU A 15 -9.48 6.55 -4.28
CA GLU A 15 -8.36 7.03 -5.07
C GLU A 15 -7.07 7.04 -4.24
N PHE A 16 -5.96 6.67 -4.86
CA PHE A 16 -4.63 6.82 -4.28
C PHE A 16 -3.62 7.25 -5.35
N SER A 17 -2.53 7.85 -4.91
CA SER A 17 -1.52 8.43 -5.78
C SER A 17 -0.14 8.23 -5.18
N ARG A 18 0.89 8.66 -5.92
CA ARG A 18 2.27 8.66 -5.41
C ARG A 18 2.47 9.56 -4.19
N ASN A 19 1.55 10.47 -3.90
CA ASN A 19 1.61 11.33 -2.71
C ASN A 19 1.24 10.57 -1.44
N ASP A 20 0.52 9.44 -1.57
CA ASP A 20 0.21 8.56 -0.44
C ASP A 20 1.42 7.65 -0.06
N ILE A 21 2.53 7.74 -0.80
CA ILE A 21 3.80 7.07 -0.44
C ILE A 21 4.42 7.80 0.73
N HIS A 22 4.46 7.14 1.89
CA HIS A 22 5.05 7.72 3.09
C HIS A 22 6.50 7.28 3.32
N ILE A 23 6.92 6.13 2.76
CA ILE A 23 8.27 5.61 2.88
C ILE A 23 8.73 5.03 1.54
N LYS A 24 9.99 5.30 1.18
CA LYS A 24 10.71 4.72 0.04
C LYS A 24 11.99 4.09 0.56
N LEU A 25 12.20 2.81 0.29
CA LEU A 25 13.34 2.04 0.78
C LEU A 25 13.93 1.22 -0.35
N THR A 26 15.21 0.91 -0.22
CA THR A 26 15.87 -0.12 -1.02
C THR A 26 16.28 -1.22 -0.05
N ILE A 27 15.79 -2.45 -0.27
CA ILE A 27 16.15 -3.61 0.55
C ILE A 27 16.89 -4.64 -0.29
N THR A 28 17.75 -5.42 0.35
CA THR A 28 18.39 -6.59 -0.28
C THR A 28 17.84 -7.85 0.37
N HIS A 29 17.31 -8.76 -0.43
CA HIS A 29 16.77 -10.05 0.03
C HIS A 29 17.19 -11.14 -0.96
N GLU A 30 17.72 -12.26 -0.46
CA GLU A 30 18.23 -13.37 -1.28
C GLU A 30 19.21 -12.93 -2.40
N GLY A 31 20.09 -11.96 -2.10
CA GLY A 31 21.05 -11.42 -3.06
C GLY A 31 20.46 -10.51 -4.14
N LYS A 32 19.15 -10.27 -4.15
CA LYS A 32 18.47 -9.34 -5.06
C LYS A 32 18.13 -8.04 -4.35
N THR A 33 18.27 -6.93 -5.07
CA THR A 33 17.93 -5.60 -4.58
C THR A 33 16.53 -5.19 -5.04
N TYR A 34 15.70 -4.72 -4.11
CA TYR A 34 14.31 -4.35 -4.33
C TYR A 34 14.07 -2.91 -3.91
N ARG A 35 13.42 -2.12 -4.79
CA ARG A 35 12.91 -0.80 -4.43
C ARG A 35 11.50 -0.96 -3.90
N VAL A 36 11.33 -0.69 -2.60
CA VAL A 36 10.07 -0.86 -1.88
C VAL A 36 9.43 0.50 -1.60
N TYR A 37 8.15 0.61 -1.93
CA TYR A 37 7.33 1.79 -1.67
C TYR A 37 6.24 1.42 -0.68
N HIS A 38 6.17 2.11 0.46
CA HIS A 38 5.08 1.95 1.41
C HIS A 38 4.08 3.08 1.22
N TYR A 39 2.85 2.70 0.92
CA TYR A 39 1.69 3.57 0.85
C TYR A 39 0.93 3.51 2.17
N LYS A 40 0.46 4.66 2.63
CA LYS A 40 -0.39 4.80 3.81
C LYS A 40 -1.53 5.73 3.48
N LYS A 41 -2.76 5.28 3.69
CA LYS A 41 -3.94 6.06 3.39
C LYS A 41 -5.08 5.73 4.35
N VAL A 42 -5.85 6.72 4.76
CA VAL A 42 -7.12 6.48 5.46
C VAL A 42 -8.22 6.29 4.40
N CYS A 43 -8.99 5.22 4.49
CA CYS A 43 -10.12 5.00 3.59
C CYS A 43 -11.17 6.11 3.79
N PRO A 44 -11.56 6.85 2.75
CA PRO A 44 -12.54 7.94 2.89
C PRO A 44 -13.94 7.43 3.24
N ASN A 45 -14.25 6.16 2.99
CA ASN A 45 -15.59 5.60 3.17
C ASN A 45 -15.81 4.97 4.56
N CYS A 46 -14.80 4.33 5.15
CA CYS A 46 -14.94 3.66 6.45
C CYS A 46 -13.96 4.15 7.52
N GLY A 47 -13.06 5.09 7.21
CA GLY A 47 -12.11 5.64 8.17
C GLY A 47 -10.96 4.71 8.55
N GLU A 48 -10.91 3.49 8.01
CA GLU A 48 -9.83 2.55 8.31
C GLU A 48 -8.49 2.99 7.74
N LEU A 49 -7.42 2.74 8.51
CA LEU A 49 -6.07 2.97 8.05
C LEU A 49 -5.63 1.82 7.13
N LEU A 50 -5.33 2.14 5.89
CA LEU A 50 -4.87 1.21 4.87
C LEU A 50 -3.36 1.36 4.64
N LEU A 51 -2.69 0.22 4.52
CA LEU A 51 -1.27 0.12 4.22
C LEU A 51 -1.05 -0.77 3.00
N MET A 52 -0.13 -0.39 2.13
CA MET A 52 0.27 -1.22 0.99
C MET A 52 1.77 -1.13 0.78
N LYS A 53 2.42 -2.24 0.45
CA LYS A 53 3.84 -2.29 0.09
C LYS A 53 3.97 -2.76 -1.35
N ILE A 54 4.69 -2.01 -2.18
CA ILE A 54 4.99 -2.38 -3.56
C ILE A 54 6.49 -2.59 -3.72
N GLY A 55 6.89 -3.66 -4.41
CA GLY A 55 8.27 -4.01 -4.73
C GLY A 55 8.89 -5.06 -3.82
N MET A 56 8.16 -5.59 -2.83
CA MET A 56 8.66 -6.63 -1.93
C MET A 56 8.28 -8.03 -2.46
N PRO A 57 9.15 -9.05 -2.35
CA PRO A 57 8.77 -10.43 -2.68
C PRO A 57 7.90 -11.02 -1.56
N SER A 58 6.61 -10.70 -1.57
CA SER A 58 5.62 -11.14 -0.58
C SER A 58 4.26 -11.30 -1.22
N ASP A 59 3.41 -12.20 -0.70
CA ASP A 59 2.03 -12.39 -1.17
C ASP A 59 1.15 -11.14 -1.04
N ASN A 60 1.56 -10.19 -0.19
CA ASN A 60 0.89 -8.91 0.02
C ASN A 60 1.46 -7.77 -0.84
N ASN A 61 2.40 -8.08 -1.74
CA ASN A 61 2.97 -7.09 -2.66
C ASN A 61 1.88 -6.48 -3.55
N GLY A 62 1.73 -5.16 -3.48
CA GLY A 62 0.69 -4.43 -4.23
C GLY A 62 -0.73 -4.63 -3.72
N LYS A 63 -0.91 -5.18 -2.51
CA LYS A 63 -2.24 -5.33 -1.90
C LYS A 63 -2.41 -4.36 -0.74
N TRP A 64 -3.60 -3.75 -0.67
CA TRP A 64 -4.02 -2.98 0.50
C TRP A 64 -4.41 -3.89 1.64
N LEU A 65 -3.89 -3.59 2.83
CA LEU A 65 -4.18 -4.27 4.08
C LEU A 65 -4.75 -3.25 5.07
N VAL A 66 -5.66 -3.70 5.92
CA VAL A 66 -6.14 -2.90 7.06
C VAL A 66 -5.06 -2.94 8.14
N SER A 67 -4.64 -1.76 8.60
CA SER A 67 -3.73 -1.64 9.74
C SER A 67 -4.51 -1.94 11.01
N THR A 68 -4.49 -3.20 11.45
CA THR A 68 -4.96 -3.58 12.79
C THR A 68 -4.12 -2.82 13.82
N LYS A 69 -4.80 -2.09 14.72
CA LYS A 69 -4.18 -1.46 15.90
C LYS A 69 -3.58 -2.49 16.83
#